data_AF-A0A5C7KT12-F1
#
_entry.id   AF-A0A5C7KT12-F1
#
_cell.length_a   1.000
_cell.length_b   1.000
_cell.length_c   1.000
_cell.angle_alpha   90.00
_cell.angle_beta   90.00
_cell.angle_gamma   90.00
#
_symmetry.space_group_name_H-M   'P 1'
#
loop_
_entity.id
_entity.type
_entity.pdbx_description
1 polymer ?
#
loop_
_entity_poly.entity_id
_entity_poly.type
_entity_poly.pdbx_seq_one_letter_code
_entity_poly.pdbx_strand_id
1 'polypeptide(L)'
;IPGQMIVRGDHGVGLLLDLARPTDTLTPGTVIMTSGLNDSLPAGLFIGTVQSVRPSADQLFQQATLVPPVRADTLHFVSVMTSF
;
A
#
# COMPACT_ATOMS: atom_id res chain seq x y z
N ILE A 1 2.99 -12.57 0.90
CA ILE A 1 4.28 -12.41 1.62
C ILE A 1 3.94 -11.72 2.94
N PRO A 2 4.08 -12.37 4.11
CA PRO A 2 3.80 -11.70 5.37
C PRO A 2 4.88 -10.63 5.63
N GLY A 3 4.42 -9.37 5.70
CA GLY A 3 4.87 -8.32 6.63
C GLY A 3 6.34 -7.89 6.60
N GLN A 4 6.69 -6.96 5.69
CA GLN A 4 7.68 -5.90 5.96
C GLN A 4 7.38 -4.59 5.23
N MET A 5 6.54 -4.61 4.20
CA MET A 5 6.17 -3.41 3.47
C MET A 5 5.16 -2.57 4.25
N ILE A 6 5.32 -1.25 4.18
CA ILE A 6 4.44 -0.28 4.83
C ILE A 6 3.87 0.65 3.77
N VAL A 7 2.55 0.85 3.81
CA VAL A 7 1.90 1.91 3.03
C VAL A 7 1.83 3.18 3.87
N ARG A 8 2.29 4.29 3.29
CA ARG A 8 2.35 5.61 3.91
C ARG A 8 1.90 6.69 2.93
N GLY A 9 1.44 7.82 3.45
CA GLY A 9 1.12 8.98 2.61
C GLY A 9 2.39 9.64 2.06
N ASP A 10 2.30 10.18 0.85
CA ASP A 10 3.37 10.91 0.17
C ASP A 10 2.92 12.35 -0.14
N HIS A 11 3.41 13.32 0.65
CA HIS A 11 3.21 14.77 0.50
C HIS A 11 1.76 15.23 0.21
N GLY A 12 0.76 14.48 0.69
CA GLY A 12 -0.67 14.82 0.55
C GLY A 12 -1.28 14.51 -0.82
N VAL A 13 -0.54 13.86 -1.74
CA VAL A 13 -1.00 13.65 -3.12
C VAL A 13 -1.11 12.18 -3.52
N GLY A 14 -0.51 11.27 -2.76
CA GLY A 14 -0.51 9.85 -3.12
C GLY A 14 -0.16 8.91 -1.98
N LEU A 15 -0.15 7.62 -2.33
CA LEU A 15 0.25 6.53 -1.46
C LEU A 15 1.58 5.95 -1.93
N LEU A 16 2.48 5.68 -0.99
CA LEU A 16 3.76 5.04 -1.22
C LEU A 16 3.80 3.72 -0.46
N LEU A 17 4.08 2.64 -1.18
CA LEU A 17 4.51 1.36 -0.60
C LEU A 17 6.03 1.40 -0.42
N ASP A 18 6.48 1.20 0.81
CA ASP A 18 7.89 1.30 1.20
C ASP A 18 8.41 -0.04 1.73
N LEU A 19 9.73 -0.16 1.89
CA LEU A 19 10.43 -1.32 2.46
C LEU A 19 10.26 -2.63 1.66
N ALA A 20 9.93 -2.55 0.38
CA ALA A 20 9.93 -3.74 -0.47
C ALA A 20 11.37 -4.16 -0.74
N ARG A 21 11.69 -5.45 -0.61
CA ARG A 21 13.05 -5.92 -0.87
C ARG A 21 13.30 -5.95 -2.38
N PRO A 22 14.57 -5.87 -2.83
CA PRO A 22 14.92 -6.04 -4.24
C PRO A 22 14.42 -7.35 -4.87
N THR A 23 14.21 -8.39 -4.08
CA THR A 23 13.70 -9.70 -4.52
C THR A 23 12.17 -9.80 -4.56
N ASP A 24 11.45 -8.82 -4.00
CA ASP A 24 9.99 -8.81 -4.04
C ASP A 24 9.52 -8.35 -5.43
N THR A 25 8.63 -9.14 -6.05
CA THR A 25 8.09 -8.84 -7.39
C THR A 25 7.05 -7.74 -7.30
N LEU A 26 7.45 -6.50 -7.59
CA LEU A 26 6.56 -5.36 -7.75
C LEU A 26 6.60 -4.89 -9.20
N THR A 27 5.45 -4.93 -9.87
CA THR A 27 5.29 -4.41 -11.23
C THR A 27 4.05 -3.52 -11.32
N PRO A 28 4.01 -2.56 -12.27
CA PRO A 28 2.80 -1.80 -12.54
C PRO A 28 1.58 -2.72 -12.73
N GLY A 29 0.47 -2.36 -12.07
CA GLY A 29 -0.76 -3.17 -12.03
C GLY A 29 -0.84 -4.18 -10.88
N THR A 30 0.25 -4.39 -10.11
CA THR A 30 0.20 -5.26 -8.92
C THR A 30 -0.81 -4.71 -7.90
N VAL A 31 -1.68 -5.58 -7.41
CA VAL A 31 -2.71 -5.26 -6.41
C VAL A 31 -2.11 -5.33 -5.00
N ILE A 32 -2.33 -4.28 -4.21
CA ILE A 32 -1.88 -4.17 -2.82
C ILE A 32 -3.07 -4.24 -1.87
N MET A 33 -2.95 -5.07 -0.84
CA MET A 33 -3.98 -5.29 0.18
C MET A 33 -3.38 -5.25 1.58
N THR A 34 -4.21 -5.00 2.60
CA THR A 34 -3.79 -5.10 4.01
C THR A 34 -3.35 -6.51 4.34
N SER A 35 -2.26 -6.64 5.09
CA SER A 35 -1.68 -7.92 5.49
C SER A 35 -2.36 -8.56 6.71
N GLY A 36 -3.08 -7.76 7.52
CA GLY A 36 -3.59 -8.18 8.81
C GLY A 36 -2.52 -8.38 9.89
N LEU A 37 -1.33 -7.77 9.74
CA LEU A 37 -0.25 -7.90 10.72
C LEU A 37 -0.57 -7.26 12.07
N ASN A 38 -1.45 -6.26 12.08
CA ASN A 38 -1.97 -5.66 13.30
C ASN A 38 -3.32 -6.30 13.61
N ASP A 39 -3.48 -6.82 14.83
CA ASP A 39 -4.70 -7.48 15.31
C ASP A 39 -5.96 -6.61 15.18
N SER A 40 -5.82 -5.29 15.08
CA SER A 40 -6.94 -4.35 14.91
C SER A 40 -7.37 -4.11 13.44
N LEU A 41 -6.58 -4.56 12.46
CA LEU A 41 -6.81 -4.28 11.04
C LEU A 41 -7.00 -5.59 10.27
N PRO A 42 -8.19 -5.88 9.72
CA PRO A 42 -8.39 -7.13 8.97
C PRO A 42 -7.50 -7.18 7.73
N ALA A 43 -7.06 -8.40 7.39
CA ALA A 43 -6.33 -8.67 6.15
C ALA A 43 -7.25 -8.59 4.92
N GLY A 44 -6.68 -8.37 3.74
CA GLY A 44 -7.38 -8.45 2.46
C GLY A 44 -8.17 -7.20 2.06
N LEU A 45 -8.05 -6.09 2.80
CA LEU A 45 -8.66 -4.82 2.38
C LEU A 45 -7.84 -4.22 1.24
N PHE A 46 -8.50 -3.91 0.14
CA PHE A 46 -7.85 -3.33 -1.04
C PHE A 46 -7.37 -1.91 -0.77
N ILE A 47 -6.07 -1.66 -0.98
CA ILE A 47 -5.43 -0.36 -0.78
C ILE A 47 -5.30 0.38 -2.12
N GLY A 48 -4.89 -0.33 -3.17
CA GLY A 48 -4.64 0.28 -4.48
C GLY A 48 -3.79 -0.60 -5.40
N THR A 49 -3.42 -0.03 -6.55
CA THR A 49 -2.58 -0.69 -7.55
C THR A 49 -1.26 0.03 -7.73
N VAL A 50 -0.18 -0.72 -7.94
CA VAL A 50 1.14 -0.17 -8.24
C VAL A 50 1.11 0.60 -9.55
N GLN A 51 1.52 1.87 -9.52
CA GLN A 51 1.67 2.71 -10.70
C GLN A 51 3.09 2.69 -11.24
N SER A 52 4.08 2.90 -10.37
CA SER A 52 5.49 2.86 -10.71
C SER A 52 6.31 2.31 -9.55
N VAL A 53 7.46 1.74 -9.87
CA VAL A 53 8.41 1.17 -8.91
C VAL A 53 9.76 1.84 -9.11
N ARG A 54 10.41 2.23 -8.01
CA ARG A 54 11.73 2.86 -8.01
C ARG A 54 12.56 2.38 -6.81
N PRO A 55 13.89 2.38 -6.88
CA PRO A 55 14.71 2.18 -5.68
C PRO A 55 14.44 3.26 -4.63
N SER A 56 14.60 2.90 -3.35
CA SER A 56 14.68 3.88 -2.26
C SER A 56 15.94 4.74 -2.41
N ALA A 57 16.00 5.87 -1.69
CA ALA A 57 17.13 6.79 -1.76
C ALA A 57 18.48 6.15 -1.35
N ASP A 58 18.44 5.22 -0.39
CA ASP A 58 19.60 4.43 0.05
C ASP A 58 19.85 3.18 -0.82
N GLN A 59 18.99 2.92 -1.81
CA GLN A 59 19.01 1.77 -2.71
C GLN A 59 18.96 0.39 -2.02
N LEU A 60 18.66 0.34 -0.72
CA LEU A 60 18.52 -0.92 0.02
C LEU A 60 17.17 -1.58 -0.23
N PHE A 61 16.16 -0.79 -0.61
CA PHE A 61 14.80 -1.21 -0.84
C PHE A 61 14.28 -0.73 -2.20
N GLN A 62 13.11 -1.23 -2.56
CA GLN A 62 12.26 -0.73 -3.60
C GLN A 62 11.05 -0.03 -2.97
N GLN A 63 10.56 0.97 -3.66
CA GLN A 63 9.36 1.70 -3.31
C GLN A 63 8.42 1.71 -4.52
N ALA A 64 7.12 1.69 -4.25
CA ALA A 64 6.11 1.77 -5.29
C ALA A 64 5.12 2.89 -5.00
N THR A 65 4.84 3.71 -6.00
CA THR A 65 3.69 4.63 -5.94
C THR A 65 2.42 3.84 -6.20
N LEU A 66 1.37 4.09 -5.43
CA LEU A 66 0.09 3.39 -5.55
C LEU A 66 -1.02 4.36 -5.97
N VAL A 67 -1.90 3.89 -6.84
CA VAL A 67 -3.17 4.56 -7.14
C VAL A 67 -4.25 4.01 -6.20
N PRO A 68 -4.84 4.83 -5.31
CA PRO A 68 -5.96 4.42 -4.50
C PRO A 68 -7.21 4.22 -5.38
N PRO A 69 -8.14 3.31 -5.01
CA PRO A 69 -9.32 3.02 -5.82
C PRO A 69 -10.42 4.09 -5.72
N VAL A 70 -10.29 5.00 -4.75
CA VAL A 70 -11.29 6.03 -4.46
C VAL A 70 -10.61 7.36 -4.25
N ARG A 71 -11.33 8.44 -4.56
CA ARG A 71 -10.91 9.79 -4.18
C ARG A 71 -11.51 10.14 -2.82
N ALA A 72 -10.65 10.48 -1.87
CA ALA A 72 -11.05 10.72 -0.48
C ALA A 72 -11.90 12.00 -0.31
N ASP A 73 -11.86 12.92 -1.26
CA ASP A 73 -12.60 14.18 -1.27
C ASP A 73 -14.08 14.04 -1.71
N THR A 74 -14.47 12.88 -2.24
CA THR A 74 -15.84 12.63 -2.74
C THR A 74 -16.51 11.41 -2.11
N LEU A 75 -16.25 11.16 -0.83
CA LEU A 75 -16.84 10.03 -0.10
C LEU A 75 -18.26 10.36 0.40
N HIS A 76 -19.23 9.50 0.06
CA HIS A 76 -20.61 9.60 0.53
C HIS A 76 -20.99 8.47 1.50
N PHE A 77 -20.43 7.28 1.28
CA PHE A 77 -20.67 6.10 2.09
C PHE A 77 -19.33 5.54 2.54
N VAL A 78 -19.24 5.21 3.83
CA VAL A 78 -18.08 4.59 4.45
C VAL A 78 -18.53 3.43 5.32
N SER A 79 -17.67 2.42 5.46
CA SER A 79 -17.89 1.28 6.36
C SER A 79 -16.73 1.19 7.33
N VAL A 80 -17.02 0.94 8.60
CA VAL A 80 -16.02 0.62 9.60
C VAL A 80 -15.81 -0.88 9.60
N MET A 81 -14.57 -1.32 9.46
CA MET A 81 -14.19 -2.73 9.49
C MET A 81 -13.31 -2.97 10.72
N THR A 82 -13.73 -3.87 11.59
CA THR A 82 -12.98 -4.29 12.78
C THR A 82 -12.55 -5.74 12.63
N SER A 83 -11.35 -6.04 13.12
CA SER A 83 -10.90 -7.42 13.34
C SER A 83 -11.43 -7.91 14.70
N PHE A 84 -11.61 -9.23 14.85
CA PHE A 84 -12.17 -9.87 16.05
C PHE A 84 -11.09 -10.59 16.84
#